data_AF-A0A940B5F2-F1
#
_entry.id   AF-A0A940B5F2-F1
#
_cell.length_a   1.000
_cell.length_b   1.000
_cell.length_c   1.000
_cell.angle_alpha   90.00
_cell.angle_beta   90.00
_cell.angle_gamma   90.00
#
_symmetry.space_group_name_H-M   'P 1'
#
loop_
_entity.id
_entity.type
_entity.pdbx_description
1 polymer ?
#
loop_
_entity_poly.entity_id
_entity_poly.type
_entity_poly.pdbx_seq_one_letter_code
_entity_poly.pdbx_strand_id
1 'polypeptide(L)' 'MEFTDNVKEALADSGRIDLNSLQWTREPGGFEMKGDTILITTAPHTDLWQRTYYHFQNDNAPVLQMKTCEKFFSF' A
#
# COMPACT_ATOMS: atom_id res chain seq x y z
N MET A 1 -12.21 -11.60 13.21
CA MET A 1 -11.44 -11.63 11.95
C MET A 1 -10.02 -11.94 12.35
N GLU A 2 -9.49 -13.09 11.95
CA GLU A 2 -8.12 -13.47 12.30
C GLU A 2 -7.14 -12.55 11.56
N PHE A 3 -6.11 -12.11 12.28
CA PHE A 3 -5.04 -11.30 11.71
C PHE A 3 -4.07 -12.22 10.97
N THR A 4 -3.82 -11.97 9.69
CA THR A 4 -2.83 -12.68 8.90
C THR A 4 -1.62 -11.77 8.66
N ASP A 5 -0.44 -12.21 9.10
CA ASP A 5 0.83 -11.50 8.88
C ASP A 5 1.38 -11.86 7.49
N ASN A 6 0.96 -11.09 6.48
CA ASN A 6 1.31 -11.36 5.08
C ASN A 6 2.77 -10.99 4.75
N VAL A 7 3.46 -10.25 5.62
CA VAL A 7 4.87 -9.86 5.40
C VAL A 7 5.80 -11.07 5.51
N LYS A 8 5.56 -11.99 6.45
CA LYS A 8 6.41 -13.19 6.58
C LYS A 8 6.35 -14.07 5.34
N GLU A 9 5.15 -14.26 4.80
CA GLU A 9 4.93 -15.04 3.59
C GLU A 9 5.57 -14.35 2.37
N ALA A 10 5.36 -13.04 2.22
CA ALA A 10 5.95 -12.26 1.13
C ALA A 10 7.49 -12.19 1.20
N LEU A 11 8.09 -12.15 2.39
CA LEU A 11 9.54 -12.15 2.53
C LEU A 11 10.18 -13.54 2.42
N ALA A 12 9.40 -14.62 2.60
CA ALA A 12 9.90 -15.98 2.48
C ALA A 12 10.19 -16.40 1.03
N ASP A 13 9.48 -15.83 0.05
CA ASP A 13 9.71 -16.10 -1.39
C ASP A 13 10.79 -15.18 -1.98
N SER A 14 12.01 -15.23 -1.44
CA SER A 14 13.13 -14.40 -1.91
C SER A 14 12.83 -12.88 -1.96
N GLY A 15 11.87 -12.41 -1.16
CA GLY A 15 11.40 -11.02 -1.13
C GLY A 15 10.36 -10.66 -2.21
N ARG A 16 9.81 -11.63 -2.95
CA ARG A 16 8.71 -11.39 -3.89
C ARG A 16 7.37 -11.26 -3.16
N ILE A 17 6.72 -10.13 -3.35
CA ILE A 17 5.39 -9.85 -2.82
C ILE A 17 4.32 -10.32 -3.80
N ASP A 18 3.45 -11.24 -3.38
CA ASP A 18 2.22 -11.55 -4.13
C ASP A 18 1.28 -10.35 -4.07
N LEU A 19 1.06 -9.71 -5.22
CA LEU A 19 0.20 -8.53 -5.35
C LEU A 19 -1.26 -8.82 -4.94
N ASN A 20 -1.71 -10.07 -5.04
CA ASN A 20 -3.06 -10.47 -4.62
C ASN A 20 -3.23 -10.50 -3.10
N SER A 21 -2.13 -10.52 -2.33
CA SER A 21 -2.15 -10.47 -0.86
C SER A 21 -2.26 -9.05 -0.30
N LEU A 22 -2.15 -8.04 -1.16
CA LEU A 22 -2.20 -6.62 -0.81
C LEU A 22 -3.64 -6.10 -0.78
N GLN A 23 -3.86 -5.07 0.04
CA GLN A 23 -5.17 -4.44 0.20
C GLN A 23 -5.09 -2.95 -0.10
N TRP A 24 -6.04 -2.46 -0.89
CA TRP A 24 -6.20 -1.04 -1.12
C TRP A 24 -6.77 -0.33 0.10
N THR A 25 -6.25 0.85 0.37
CA THR A 25 -6.89 1.90 1.14
C THR A 25 -7.02 3.09 0.21
N ARG A 26 -8.27 3.55 0.04
CA ARG A 26 -8.65 4.56 -0.98
C ARG A 26 -8.25 4.12 -2.38
N GLU A 27 -8.89 3.05 -2.84
CA GLU A 27 -8.67 2.48 -4.17
C GLU A 27 -8.69 3.57 -5.26
N PRO A 28 -7.72 3.57 -6.19
CA PRO A 28 -7.69 4.56 -7.26
C PRO A 28 -8.86 4.34 -8.22
N GLY A 29 -9.21 5.37 -9.00
CA GLY A 29 -10.19 5.22 -10.08
C GLY A 29 -9.76 4.26 -11.20
N GLY A 30 -8.47 3.93 -11.27
CA GLY A 30 -7.94 2.91 -12.18
C GLY A 30 -6.57 2.40 -11.76
N PHE A 31 -6.38 1.08 -11.85
CA PHE A 31 -5.09 0.41 -11.72
C PHE A 31 -5.03 -0.81 -12.65
N GLU A 32 -3.81 -1.21 -13.02
CA GLU A 32 -3.55 -2.44 -13.79
C GLU A 32 -2.44 -3.25 -13.12
N MET A 33 -2.62 -4.56 -13.04
CA MET A 33 -1.59 -5.50 -12.57
C MET A 33 -1.08 -6.33 -13.76
N LYS A 34 0.24 -6.32 -14.00
CA LYS A 34 0.90 -7.05 -15.09
C LYS A 34 2.14 -7.76 -14.55
N GLY A 35 1.99 -9.05 -14.22
CA GLY A 35 3.05 -9.81 -13.56
C GLY A 35 3.50 -9.12 -12.27
N ASP A 36 4.78 -8.79 -12.19
CA ASP A 36 5.39 -8.13 -11.03
C ASP A 36 5.22 -6.59 -11.05
N THR A 37 4.40 -6.02 -11.95
CA THR A 37 4.21 -4.57 -12.11
C THR A 37 2.79 -4.13 -11.79
N ILE A 38 2.67 -3.04 -11.04
CA ILE A 38 1.40 -2.33 -10.80
C ILE A 38 1.48 -0.95 -11.43
N LEU A 39 0.48 -0.59 -12.22
CA LEU A 39 0.27 0.75 -12.74
C LEU A 39 -0.91 1.38 -12.00
N ILE A 40 -0.72 2.58 -11.47
CA ILE A 40 -1.73 3.31 -10.70
C ILE A 40 -2.03 4.62 -11.43
N THR A 41 -3.31 4.88 -11.73
CA THR A 41 -3.76 6.17 -12.26
C THR A 41 -4.37 6.98 -11.12
N THR A 42 -3.74 8.09 -10.75
CA THR A 42 -4.22 8.96 -9.68
C THR A 42 -5.31 9.91 -10.17
N ALA A 43 -6.20 10.32 -9.25
CA ALA A 43 -7.13 11.41 -9.51
C ALA A 43 -6.41 12.77 -9.37
N PRO A 44 -6.91 13.85 -10.00
CA PRO A 44 -6.45 15.21 -9.67
C PRO A 44 -6.56 15.48 -8.16
N HIS A 45 -5.62 16.26 -7.61
CA HIS A 45 -5.59 16.63 -6.19
C HIS A 45 -5.47 15.43 -5.21
N THR A 46 -4.76 14.39 -5.64
CA THR A 46 -4.37 13.24 -4.79
C THR A 46 -3.15 13.58 -3.93
N ASP A 47 -3.25 13.41 -2.61
CA ASP A 47 -2.18 13.73 -1.65
C ASP A 47 -2.33 12.96 -0.32
N LEU A 48 -1.22 12.75 0.38
CA LEU A 48 -1.14 12.19 1.73
C LEU A 48 -0.27 13.09 2.60
N TRP A 49 -0.91 14.07 3.23
CA TRP A 49 -0.25 15.09 4.05
C TRP A 49 -0.98 15.33 5.37
N GLN A 50 -0.21 15.50 6.45
CA GLN A 50 -0.74 15.80 7.76
C GLN A 50 -0.03 17.01 8.40
N ARG A 51 -0.55 18.21 8.10
CA ARG A 51 -0.42 19.48 8.84
C ARG A 51 0.96 20.11 8.99
N THR A 52 2.05 19.35 8.96
CA THR A 52 3.41 19.90 9.10
C THR A 52 3.64 20.98 8.04
N TYR A 53 4.18 22.13 8.42
CA TYR A 53 4.48 23.29 7.55
C TYR A 53 3.30 23.95 6.80
N TYR A 54 2.51 23.20 6.02
CA TYR A 54 1.43 23.74 5.18
C TYR A 54 0.07 23.88 5.89
N HIS A 55 -0.07 23.38 7.12
CA HIS A 55 -1.27 23.48 7.96
C HIS A 55 -2.58 22.88 7.38
N PHE A 56 -2.59 22.32 6.17
CA PHE A 56 -3.70 21.52 5.65
C PHE A 56 -3.51 20.03 5.92
N GLN A 57 -4.58 19.25 5.72
CA GLN A 57 -4.59 17.81 5.85
C GLN A 57 -5.30 17.22 4.63
N ASN A 58 -4.59 16.39 3.87
CA ASN A 58 -5.13 15.62 2.77
C ASN A 58 -4.84 14.14 3.04
N ASP A 59 -5.87 13.32 3.10
CA ASP A 59 -5.74 11.88 3.33
C ASP A 59 -6.55 11.13 2.28
N ASN A 60 -6.27 11.43 1.01
CA ASN A 60 -7.02 10.89 -0.13
C ASN A 60 -6.16 10.05 -1.09
N ALA A 61 -4.85 9.94 -0.88
CA ALA A 61 -3.97 9.15 -1.74
C ALA A 61 -4.28 7.64 -1.71
N PRO A 62 -4.27 6.96 -2.88
CA PRO A 62 -4.29 5.51 -2.94
C PRO A 62 -3.09 4.90 -2.24
N VAL A 63 -3.36 3.91 -1.37
CA VAL A 63 -2.35 3.17 -0.64
C VAL A 63 -2.61 1.69 -0.86
N LEU A 64 -1.64 0.99 -1.46
CA LEU A 64 -1.65 -0.46 -1.53
C LEU A 64 -0.74 -1.00 -0.43
N GLN A 65 -1.30 -1.76 0.50
CA GLN A 65 -0.61 -2.12 1.74
C GLN A 65 -0.86 -3.56 2.17
N MET A 66 0.01 -4.05 3.05
CA MET A 66 -0.16 -5.30 3.80
C MET A 66 0.05 -5.03 5.29
N LYS A 67 -0.33 -5.99 6.12
CA LYS A 67 -0.20 -5.88 7.58
C LYS A 67 0.88 -6.83 8.09
N THR A 68 1.58 -6.39 9.15
CA THR A 68 2.53 -7.23 9.87
C THR A 68 2.48 -6.96 11.37
N CYS A 69 2.77 -8.00 12.16
CA CYS A 69 3.01 -7.88 13.59
C CYS A 69 4.49 -7.68 13.91
N GLU A 70 5.37 -7.73 12.91
CA GLU A 70 6.80 -7.53 13.13
C GLU A 70 7.08 -6.10 13.59
N LYS A 71 7.76 -6.01 14.74
CA LYS A 71 8.12 -4.73 15.35
C LYS A 71 9.15 -3.97 14.50
N PHE A 72 9.97 -4.70 13.77
CA PHE A 72 11.03 -4.18 12.93
C PHE A 72 10.88 -4.74 11.53
N PHE A 73 10.81 -3.85 10.53
CA PHE A 73 10.72 -4.21 9.12
C PHE A 73 11.57 -3.23 8.30
N SER A 74 11.87 -3.60 7.06
CA SER A 74 12.57 -2.77 6.09
C SER A 74 11.83 -2.81 4.76
N PHE A 75 11.91 -1.72 4.02
CA PHE A 75 11.31 -1.52 2.70
C PHE A 75 12.38 -1.55 1.61
#